data_AF-A0A7W1WUK9-F1
#
_entry.id   AF-A0A7W1WUK9-F1
#
_cell.length_a   1.000
_cell.length_b   1.000
_cell.length_c   1.000
_cell.angle_alpha   90.00
_cell.angle_beta   90.00
_cell.angle_gamma   90.00
#
_symmetry.space_group_name_H-M   'P 1'
#
loop_
_entity.id
_entity.type
_entity.pdbx_description
1 polymer ?
#
loop_
_entity_poly.entity_id
_entity_poly.type
_entity_poly.pdbx_seq_one_letter_code
_entity_poly.pdbx_strand_id
1 'polypeptide(L)'
;MKLSTVKKGGYFLLFVLISIGVVSYIYHLKPQKIAQELKLEQLKNEIAKDNVANLDAYYVGGSQAQVTGELKAPAGKDFMTLTDVTDMGDLEDLAVKKGMDFQFSYERPPRPLYKIVTPIVLLLLITISGLFFWKKWREA
;
A
#
# COMPACT_ATOMS: atom_id res chain seq x y z
N MET A 1 25.66 44.16 -0.96
CA MET A 1 25.50 42.71 -0.71
C MET A 1 24.11 42.27 -1.16
N LYS A 2 24.02 41.43 -2.20
CA LYS A 2 23.03 40.34 -2.33
C LYS A 2 21.54 40.64 -2.63
N LEU A 3 21.21 41.39 -3.70
CA LEU A 3 19.87 41.28 -4.33
C LEU A 3 19.67 39.92 -5.03
N SER A 4 20.75 39.29 -5.51
CA SER A 4 20.69 37.99 -6.20
C SER A 4 20.45 36.81 -5.24
N THR A 5 20.85 36.93 -3.97
CA THR A 5 20.66 35.88 -2.96
C THR A 5 19.21 35.74 -2.54
N VAL A 6 18.48 36.86 -2.43
CA VAL A 6 17.05 36.85 -2.08
C VAL A 6 16.23 36.20 -3.20
N LYS A 7 16.54 36.51 -4.47
CA LYS A 7 15.91 35.84 -5.62
C LYS A 7 16.21 34.34 -5.64
N LYS A 8 17.47 33.93 -5.48
CA LYS A 8 17.87 32.50 -5.48
C LYS A 8 17.29 31.71 -4.29
N GLY A 9 17.17 32.30 -3.11
CA GLY A 9 16.54 31.67 -1.94
C GLY A 9 15.02 31.52 -2.10
N GLY A 10 14.35 32.50 -2.72
CA GLY A 10 12.93 32.42 -3.04
C GLY A 10 12.60 31.28 -4.02
N TYR A 11 13.42 31.08 -5.06
CA TYR A 11 13.26 29.94 -5.99
C TYR A 11 13.47 28.59 -5.31
N PHE A 12 14.42 28.49 -4.37
CA PHE A 12 14.62 27.25 -3.61
C PHE A 12 13.41 26.91 -2.73
N LEU A 13 12.87 27.91 -2.03
CA LEU A 13 11.69 27.73 -1.18
C LEU A 13 10.44 27.37 -2.01
N LEU A 14 10.28 27.98 -3.18
CA LEU A 14 9.22 27.66 -4.14
C LEU A 14 9.34 26.22 -4.67
N PHE A 15 10.57 25.77 -4.96
CA PHE A 15 10.84 24.41 -5.42
C PHE A 15 10.54 23.36 -4.33
N VAL A 16 10.89 23.66 -3.07
CA VAL A 16 10.57 22.81 -1.93
C VAL A 16 9.04 22.71 -1.73
N LEU A 17 8.33 23.83 -1.80
CA LEU A 17 6.86 23.85 -1.67
C LEU A 17 6.17 23.07 -2.79
N ILE A 18 6.63 23.22 -4.05
CA ILE A 18 6.11 22.45 -5.18
C ILE A 18 6.40 20.95 -4.99
N SER A 19 7.60 20.60 -4.53
CA SER A 19 7.97 19.20 -4.28
C SER A 19 7.09 18.56 -3.20
N ILE A 20 6.85 19.27 -2.09
CA ILE A 20 5.94 18.81 -1.03
C ILE A 20 4.50 18.69 -1.55
N GLY A 21 4.05 19.66 -2.36
CA GLY A 21 2.73 19.63 -2.99
C GLY A 21 2.54 18.44 -3.93
N VAL A 22 3.54 18.15 -4.77
CA VAL A 22 3.53 16.99 -5.68
C VAL A 22 3.58 15.67 -4.90
N VAL A 23 4.37 15.59 -3.83
CA VAL A 23 4.41 14.41 -2.95
C VAL A 23 3.07 14.20 -2.26
N SER A 24 2.50 15.26 -1.68
CA SER A 24 1.19 15.20 -1.04
C SER A 24 0.12 14.80 -2.05
N TYR A 25 0.15 15.36 -3.26
CA TYR A 25 -0.77 15.01 -4.34
C TYR A 25 -0.63 13.55 -4.78
N ILE A 26 0.59 13.01 -4.94
CA ILE A 26 0.81 11.59 -5.26
C ILE A 26 0.35 10.68 -4.11
N TYR A 27 0.56 11.09 -2.86
CA TYR A 27 0.08 10.36 -1.68
C TYR A 27 -1.44 10.32 -1.59
N HIS A 28 -2.13 11.41 -1.96
CA HIS A 28 -3.59 11.48 -1.98
C HIS A 28 -4.21 10.84 -3.24
N LEU A 29 -3.49 10.82 -4.37
CA LEU A 29 -3.92 10.18 -5.61
C LEU A 29 -3.81 8.67 -5.60
N LYS A 30 -2.94 8.08 -4.76
CA LYS A 30 -2.99 6.65 -4.53
C LYS A 30 -4.13 6.41 -3.56
N PRO A 31 -5.31 5.91 -4.01
CA PRO A 31 -6.31 5.47 -3.06
C PRO A 31 -5.58 4.49 -2.14
N GLN A 32 -5.55 4.80 -0.85
CA GLN A 32 -5.39 3.71 0.11
C GLN A 32 -6.55 2.79 -0.24
N LYS A 33 -6.26 1.67 -0.89
CA LYS A 33 -7.16 0.54 -0.95
C LYS A 33 -7.35 0.14 0.52
N ILE A 34 -8.27 0.80 1.20
CA ILE A 34 -8.67 0.45 2.56
C ILE A 34 -9.35 -0.89 2.35
N ALA A 35 -8.61 -1.96 2.64
CA ALA A 35 -9.17 -3.28 2.61
C ALA A 35 -10.37 -3.28 3.54
N GLN A 36 -11.55 -3.58 3.03
CA GLN A 36 -12.76 -3.60 3.84
C GLN A 36 -12.61 -4.71 4.87
N GLU A 37 -12.72 -4.38 6.15
CA GLU A 37 -12.73 -5.39 7.20
C GLU A 37 -14.08 -6.12 7.16
N LEU A 38 -14.05 -7.41 6.79
CA LEU A 38 -15.22 -8.29 6.76
C LEU A 38 -15.16 -9.21 7.97
N LYS A 39 -16.31 -9.44 8.61
CA LYS A 39 -16.44 -10.50 9.61
C LYS A 39 -16.43 -11.87 8.92
N LEU A 40 -15.98 -12.91 9.62
CA LEU A 40 -15.95 -14.29 9.11
C LEU A 40 -17.29 -14.72 8.48
N GLU A 41 -18.41 -14.49 9.17
CA GLU A 41 -19.75 -14.83 8.68
C GLU A 41 -20.14 -14.06 7.41
N GLN A 42 -19.70 -12.80 7.28
CA GLN A 42 -19.93 -12.02 6.06
C GLN A 42 -19.09 -12.57 4.91
N LEU A 43 -17.83 -12.92 5.18
CA LEU A 43 -16.95 -13.55 4.19
C LEU A 43 -17.54 -14.88 3.69
N LYS A 44 -18.00 -15.76 4.59
CA LYS A 44 -18.68 -17.01 4.21
C LYS A 44 -19.89 -16.77 3.31
N ASN A 45 -20.68 -15.73 3.60
CA ASN A 45 -21.82 -15.33 2.77
C ASN A 45 -21.39 -14.80 1.39
N GLU A 46 -20.33 -13.99 1.30
CA GLU A 46 -19.83 -13.50 0.01
C GLU A 46 -19.23 -14.62 -0.85
N ILE A 47 -18.53 -15.59 -0.24
CA ILE A 47 -18.07 -16.81 -0.91
C ILE A 47 -19.26 -17.63 -1.40
N ALA A 48 -20.30 -17.81 -0.55
CA ALA A 48 -21.50 -18.56 -0.92
C ALA A 48 -22.24 -17.93 -2.11
N LYS A 49 -22.22 -16.59 -2.22
CA LYS A 49 -22.78 -15.81 -3.34
C LYS A 49 -21.89 -15.76 -4.59
N ASP A 50 -20.74 -16.45 -4.59
CA ASP A 50 -19.74 -16.38 -5.67
C ASP A 50 -19.24 -14.94 -5.93
N ASN A 51 -19.23 -14.10 -4.89
CA ASN A 51 -18.83 -12.70 -4.98
C ASN A 51 -17.36 -12.44 -4.63
N VAL A 52 -16.58 -13.50 -4.41
CA VAL A 52 -15.14 -13.44 -4.14
C VAL A 52 -14.39 -13.86 -5.39
N ALA A 53 -13.44 -13.03 -5.84
CA ALA A 53 -12.62 -13.30 -7.02
C ALA A 53 -11.40 -14.15 -6.66
N ASN A 54 -10.66 -13.72 -5.65
CA ASN A 54 -9.46 -14.38 -5.13
C ASN A 54 -9.49 -14.35 -3.60
N LEU A 55 -8.93 -15.38 -2.97
CA LEU A 55 -8.87 -15.51 -1.53
C LEU A 55 -7.54 -16.14 -1.11
N ASP A 56 -6.77 -15.39 -0.33
CA ASP A 56 -5.48 -15.77 0.22
C ASP A 56 -5.56 -15.77 1.74
N ALA A 57 -5.01 -16.78 2.39
CA ALA A 57 -4.97 -16.85 3.85
C ALA A 57 -3.53 -17.00 4.34
N TYR A 58 -3.18 -16.29 5.41
CA TYR A 58 -1.86 -16.40 6.02
C TYR A 58 -1.87 -16.32 7.54
N TYR A 59 -0.95 -17.05 8.16
CA TYR A 59 -0.80 -17.06 9.61
C TYR A 59 -0.20 -15.73 10.12
N VAL A 60 -0.75 -15.20 11.23
CA VAL A 60 -0.31 -13.91 11.81
C VAL A 60 0.25 -14.03 13.22
N GLY A 61 0.11 -15.18 13.88
CA GLY A 61 0.64 -15.44 15.23
C GLY A 61 -0.43 -15.95 16.21
N GLY A 62 0.02 -16.63 17.27
CA GLY A 62 -0.86 -17.27 18.26
C GLY A 62 -1.71 -18.37 17.62
N SER A 63 -3.01 -18.16 17.55
CA SER A 63 -3.97 -19.03 16.88
C SER A 63 -4.69 -18.35 15.72
N GLN A 64 -4.21 -17.17 15.27
CA GLN A 64 -4.91 -16.33 14.30
C GLN A 64 -4.33 -16.41 12.90
N ALA A 65 -5.23 -16.41 11.92
CA ALA A 65 -4.98 -16.28 10.50
C ALA A 65 -5.66 -15.00 9.96
N GLN A 66 -4.99 -14.36 9.01
CA GLN A 66 -5.49 -13.22 8.27
C GLN A 66 -5.85 -13.70 6.87
N VAL A 67 -7.12 -13.56 6.53
CA VAL A 67 -7.65 -13.84 5.21
C VAL A 67 -7.77 -12.52 4.46
N THR A 68 -7.27 -12.48 3.25
CA THR A 68 -7.37 -11.34 2.36
C THR A 68 -7.87 -11.79 1.01
N GLY A 69 -8.50 -10.90 0.26
CA GLY A 69 -8.97 -11.24 -1.07
C GLY A 69 -9.56 -10.05 -1.78
N GLU A 70 -10.15 -10.30 -2.94
CA GLU A 70 -10.81 -9.29 -3.77
C GLU A 70 -12.27 -9.69 -4.00
N LEU A 71 -13.19 -8.73 -3.84
CA LEU A 71 -14.60 -8.92 -4.19
C LEU A 71 -14.84 -8.66 -5.68
N LYS A 72 -15.69 -9.49 -6.30
CA LYS A 72 -16.19 -9.27 -7.66
C LYS A 72 -17.16 -8.08 -7.71
N ALA A 73 -17.96 -7.88 -6.67
CA ALA A 73 -18.90 -6.77 -6.54
C ALA A 73 -18.94 -6.22 -5.10
N PRO A 74 -18.66 -4.93 -4.87
CA PRO A 74 -18.16 -3.95 -5.84
C PRO A 74 -16.73 -4.29 -6.32
N ALA A 75 -16.52 -4.31 -7.63
CA ALA A 75 -15.27 -4.75 -8.27
C ALA A 75 -14.05 -3.97 -7.77
N GLY A 76 -12.94 -4.68 -7.54
CA GLY A 76 -11.67 -4.06 -7.15
C GLY A 76 -11.57 -3.65 -5.69
N LYS A 77 -12.54 -4.04 -4.84
CA LYS A 77 -12.42 -3.87 -3.40
C LYS A 77 -11.71 -5.06 -2.78
N ASP A 78 -10.52 -4.78 -2.29
CA ASP A 78 -9.77 -5.70 -1.44
C ASP A 78 -10.50 -5.79 -0.08
N PHE A 79 -10.55 -6.98 0.52
CA PHE A 79 -11.06 -7.19 1.87
C PHE A 79 -10.04 -7.88 2.75
N MET A 80 -10.30 -7.82 4.05
CA MET A 80 -9.48 -8.43 5.08
C MET A 80 -10.35 -8.96 6.20
N THR A 81 -10.03 -10.16 6.69
CA THR A 81 -10.70 -10.80 7.83
C THR A 81 -9.64 -11.41 8.72
N LEU A 82 -9.81 -11.28 10.04
CA LEU A 82 -9.05 -12.02 11.04
C LEU A 82 -9.95 -13.13 11.58
N THR A 83 -9.41 -14.34 11.67
CA THR A 83 -10.12 -15.49 12.22
C THR A 83 -9.13 -16.49 12.80
N ASP A 84 -9.59 -17.46 13.56
CA ASP A 84 -8.72 -18.50 14.09
C ASP A 84 -8.34 -19.53 13.02
N VAL A 85 -7.13 -20.10 13.14
CA VAL A 85 -6.61 -21.11 12.22
C VAL A 85 -7.49 -22.36 12.19
N THR A 86 -8.18 -22.66 13.29
CA THR A 86 -9.13 -23.77 13.37
C THR A 86 -10.33 -23.60 12.44
N ASP A 87 -10.73 -22.36 12.17
CA ASP A 87 -11.87 -22.03 11.31
C ASP A 87 -11.47 -21.92 9.82
N MET A 88 -10.18 -22.13 9.50
CA MET A 88 -9.69 -22.15 8.12
C MET A 88 -10.21 -23.33 7.32
N GLY A 89 -10.39 -24.50 7.95
CA GLY A 89 -10.88 -25.70 7.25
C GLY A 89 -12.24 -25.48 6.60
N ASP A 90 -13.17 -24.86 7.34
CA ASP A 90 -14.50 -24.52 6.82
C ASP A 90 -14.44 -23.52 5.65
N LEU A 91 -13.49 -22.58 5.70
CA LEU A 91 -13.29 -21.58 4.65
C LEU A 91 -12.68 -22.20 3.39
N GLU A 92 -11.71 -23.09 3.55
CA GLU A 92 -11.09 -23.84 2.46
C GLU A 92 -12.13 -24.71 1.75
N ASP A 93 -12.94 -25.47 2.49
CA ASP A 93 -14.01 -26.30 1.94
C ASP A 93 -15.02 -25.47 1.13
N LEU A 94 -15.41 -24.30 1.64
CA LEU A 94 -16.32 -23.38 0.95
C LEU A 94 -15.68 -22.78 -0.31
N ALA A 95 -14.38 -22.47 -0.27
CA ALA A 95 -13.64 -21.90 -1.38
C ALA A 95 -13.45 -22.92 -2.52
N VAL A 96 -13.02 -24.14 -2.18
CA VAL A 96 -12.84 -25.25 -3.13
C VAL A 96 -14.16 -25.63 -3.78
N LYS A 97 -15.27 -25.67 -3.01
CA LYS A 97 -16.61 -25.94 -3.55
C LYS A 97 -17.07 -24.91 -4.58
N LYS A 98 -16.53 -23.69 -4.51
CA LYS A 98 -16.78 -22.61 -5.49
C LYS A 98 -15.74 -22.57 -6.60
N GLY A 99 -14.78 -23.49 -6.61
CA GLY A 99 -13.72 -23.56 -7.62
C GLY A 99 -12.67 -22.45 -7.47
N MET A 100 -12.53 -21.88 -6.27
CA MET A 100 -11.49 -20.88 -5.99
C MET A 100 -10.19 -21.59 -5.58
N ASP A 101 -9.06 -21.02 -6.00
CA ASP A 101 -7.73 -21.46 -5.57
C ASP A 101 -7.45 -20.87 -4.17
N PHE A 102 -7.68 -21.67 -3.13
CA PHE A 102 -7.43 -21.29 -1.74
C PHE A 102 -6.00 -21.72 -1.37
N GLN A 103 -5.14 -20.76 -1.06
CA GLN A 103 -3.80 -21.04 -0.55
C GLN A 103 -3.65 -20.51 0.88
N PHE A 104 -3.36 -21.43 1.80
CA PHE A 104 -2.96 -21.11 3.16
C PHE A 104 -1.44 -21.10 3.28
N SER A 105 -0.86 -19.93 3.57
CA SER A 105 0.59 -19.76 3.73
C SER A 105 0.98 -19.42 5.17
N TYR A 106 1.99 -20.10 5.71
CA TYR A 106 2.63 -19.70 6.97
C TYR A 106 3.58 -18.51 6.79
N GLU A 107 3.97 -18.20 5.55
CA GLU A 107 4.79 -17.05 5.23
C GLU A 107 3.91 -15.88 4.79
N ARG A 108 4.01 -14.76 5.52
CA ARG A 108 3.34 -13.52 5.13
C ARG A 108 3.90 -13.08 3.77
N PRO A 109 3.06 -12.86 2.74
CA PRO A 109 3.56 -12.48 1.42
C PRO A 109 4.41 -11.20 1.54
N PRO A 110 5.57 -11.14 0.86
CA PRO A 110 6.46 -10.00 0.95
C PRO A 110 5.69 -8.74 0.53
N ARG A 111 5.52 -7.80 1.46
CA ARG A 111 4.97 -6.47 1.11
C ARG A 111 5.84 -5.90 0.01
N PRO A 112 5.25 -5.39 -1.07
CA PRO A 112 6.07 -4.97 -2.18
C PRO A 112 6.93 -3.76 -1.76
N LEU A 113 8.25 -3.99 -1.74
CA LEU A 113 9.28 -3.06 -1.27
C LEU A 113 9.25 -1.70 -2.00
N TYR A 114 8.60 -1.60 -3.16
CA TYR A 114 8.44 -0.35 -3.90
C TYR A 114 7.78 0.76 -3.05
N LYS A 115 6.94 0.41 -2.05
CA LYS A 115 6.30 1.40 -1.15
C LYS A 115 7.30 2.14 -0.26
N ILE A 116 8.46 1.55 0.04
CA ILE A 116 9.52 2.15 0.87
C ILE A 116 10.61 2.79 -0.03
N VAL A 117 10.88 2.20 -1.19
CA VAL A 117 11.91 2.69 -2.12
C VAL A 117 11.50 4.03 -2.75
N THR A 118 10.22 4.23 -3.05
CA THR A 118 9.73 5.45 -3.72
C THR A 118 10.04 6.75 -2.93
N PRO A 119 9.73 6.87 -1.62
CA PRO A 119 10.08 8.07 -0.86
C PRO A 119 11.59 8.26 -0.70
N ILE A 120 12.37 7.17 -0.56
CA ILE A 120 13.83 7.24 -0.38
C ILE A 120 14.51 7.76 -1.65
N VAL A 121 14.13 7.27 -2.83
CA VAL A 121 14.66 7.74 -4.12
C VAL A 121 14.33 9.21 -4.33
N LEU A 122 13.13 9.65 -3.94
CA LEU A 122 12.72 11.04 -4.06
C LEU A 122 13.52 11.96 -3.12
N LEU A 123 13.76 11.52 -1.87
CA LEU A 123 14.56 12.25 -0.89
C LEU A 123 16.02 12.34 -1.34
N LEU A 124 16.57 11.28 -1.93
CA LEU A 124 17.89 11.28 -2.57
C LEU A 124 17.97 12.29 -3.73
N LEU A 125 16.97 12.34 -4.61
CA LEU A 125 16.93 13.31 -5.71
C LEU A 125 16.87 14.76 -5.20
N ILE A 126 16.10 15.04 -4.15
CA ILE A 126 16.05 16.36 -3.49
C ILE A 126 17.42 16.70 -2.87
N THR A 127 18.08 15.73 -2.23
CA THR A 127 19.38 15.94 -1.58
C THR A 127 20.48 16.18 -2.62
N ILE A 128 20.51 15.40 -3.71
CA ILE A 128 21.46 15.54 -4.81
C ILE A 128 21.25 16.87 -5.53
N SER A 129 20.00 17.25 -5.84
CA SER A 129 19.70 18.53 -6.48
C SER A 129 20.02 19.73 -5.57
N GLY A 130 19.77 19.62 -4.26
CA GLY A 130 20.21 20.59 -3.25
C GLY A 130 21.73 20.74 -3.18
N LEU A 131 22.47 19.63 -3.18
CA LEU A 131 23.95 19.61 -3.21
C LEU A 131 24.50 20.21 -4.51
N PHE A 132 23.89 19.91 -5.65
CA PHE A 132 24.30 20.46 -6.95
C PHE A 132 24.06 21.95 -7.03
N PHE A 133 22.92 22.43 -6.53
CA PHE A 133 22.63 23.87 -6.41
C PHE A 133 23.58 24.57 -5.45
N TRP A 134 23.91 23.95 -4.31
CA TRP A 134 24.84 24.50 -3.33
C TRP A 134 26.28 24.58 -3.86
N LYS A 135 26.72 23.57 -4.62
CA LYS A 135 28.03 23.58 -5.30
C LYS A 135 28.10 24.68 -6.36
N LYS A 136 27.09 24.80 -7.23
CA LYS A 136 27.00 25.90 -8.22
C LYS A 136 26.92 27.29 -7.58
N TRP A 137 26.47 27.40 -6.34
CA TRP A 137 26.42 28.66 -5.58
C TRP A 137 27.77 29.08 -4.99
N ARG A 138 28.73 28.16 -4.86
CA ARG A 138 30.11 28.44 -4.42
C ARG A 138 31.05 28.79 -5.57
N GLU A 139 30.74 28.34 -6.79
CA GLU A 139 31.54 28.59 -7.99
C GLU A 139 31.14 29.87 -8.75
N ALA A 140 30.07 30.57 -8.33
CA ALA A 140 29.55 31.81 -8.94
C ALA A 140 29.51 32.98 -7.94
#